data_AF-A0A932WTH7-F1
#
_entry.id   AF-A0A932WTH7-F1
#
_cell.length_a   1.000
_cell.length_b   1.000
_cell.length_c   1.000
_cell.angle_alpha   90.00
_cell.angle_beta   90.00
_cell.angle_gamma   90.00
#
_symmetry.space_group_name_H-M   'P 1'
#
loop_
_entity.id
_entity.type
_entity.pdbx_description
1 polymer ?
#
loop_
_entity_poly.entity_id
_entity_poly.type
_entity_poly.pdbx_seq_one_letter_code
_entity_poly.pdbx_strand_id
1 'polypeptide(L)'
;MIRGVHTMFYSSDADALRAFLRDKLQFPYTDVGGGWLIFDMPEADMGCHPADANPGSTAGTHAISFYCDNVEQSVAELKARGVEFTRPIENHGYGLVTYFKMPGDVEVQLYQPLYKK
;
A
#
# COMPACT_ATOMS: atom_id res chain seq x y z
N MET A 1 11.13 19.39 14.82
CA MET A 1 10.55 19.64 13.49
C MET A 1 10.46 18.32 12.74
N ILE A 2 9.30 17.98 12.19
CA ILE A 2 9.04 16.71 11.46
C ILE A 2 9.53 16.86 10.01
N ARG A 3 10.23 15.84 9.46
CA ARG A 3 10.88 15.90 8.13
C ARG A 3 10.27 14.99 7.07
N GLY A 4 9.42 14.04 7.46
CA GLY A 4 8.84 13.04 6.58
C GLY A 4 8.05 12.01 7.39
N VAL A 5 7.57 10.98 6.72
CA VAL A 5 6.83 9.86 7.31
C VAL A 5 7.60 8.56 7.05
N HIS A 6 7.66 7.70 8.07
CA HIS A 6 8.23 6.35 7.96
C HIS A 6 7.13 5.35 8.29
N THR A 7 6.81 4.49 7.34
CA THR A 7 5.72 3.52 7.45
C THR A 7 6.27 2.10 7.50
N MET A 8 5.54 1.18 8.14
CA MET A 8 5.94 -0.22 8.26
C MET A 8 4.74 -1.13 8.08
N PHE A 9 4.91 -2.17 7.26
CA PHE A 9 4.05 -3.34 7.29
C PHE A 9 4.60 -4.34 8.31
N TYR A 10 3.72 -4.84 9.17
CA TYR A 10 4.00 -6.01 9.98
C TYR A 10 3.51 -7.24 9.22
N SER A 11 4.35 -8.26 9.11
CA SER A 11 4.11 -9.42 8.26
C SER A 11 4.55 -10.68 8.97
N SER A 12 3.78 -11.77 8.80
CA SER A 12 4.16 -13.10 9.27
C SER A 12 5.27 -13.74 8.43
N ASP A 13 5.62 -13.14 7.27
CA ASP A 13 6.72 -13.54 6.40
C ASP A 13 7.42 -12.30 5.80
N ALA A 14 8.22 -11.64 6.63
CA ALA A 14 8.83 -10.36 6.30
C ALA A 14 9.82 -10.44 5.13
N ASP A 15 10.56 -11.53 4.96
CA ASP A 15 11.53 -11.67 3.88
C ASP A 15 10.82 -11.81 2.52
N ALA A 16 9.76 -12.62 2.46
CA ALA A 16 8.93 -12.72 1.26
C ALA A 16 8.24 -11.39 0.95
N LEU A 17 7.76 -10.66 1.97
CA LEU A 17 7.14 -9.35 1.76
C LEU A 17 8.14 -8.34 1.19
N ARG A 18 9.37 -8.27 1.72
CA ARG A 18 10.41 -7.38 1.15
C ARG A 18 10.73 -7.74 -0.30
N ALA A 19 10.86 -9.03 -0.61
CA ALA A 19 11.08 -9.47 -2.00
C ALA A 19 9.88 -9.09 -2.90
N PHE A 20 8.65 -9.20 -2.41
CA PHE A 20 7.46 -8.78 -3.15
C PHE A 20 7.46 -7.27 -3.44
N LEU A 21 7.72 -6.43 -2.45
CA LEU A 21 7.77 -4.97 -2.64
C LEU A 21 8.86 -4.58 -3.65
N ARG A 22 10.02 -5.25 -3.60
CA ARG A 22 11.13 -5.05 -4.54
C ARG A 22 10.79 -5.52 -5.96
N ASP A 23 10.30 -6.74 -6.11
CA ASP A 23 10.23 -7.41 -7.42
C ASP A 23 8.88 -7.19 -8.12
N LYS A 24 7.80 -7.08 -7.35
CA LYS A 24 6.43 -6.97 -7.87
C LYS A 24 5.93 -5.53 -7.90
N LEU A 25 6.17 -4.77 -6.83
CA LEU A 25 5.82 -3.35 -6.81
C LEU A 25 6.94 -2.47 -7.39
N GLN A 26 8.16 -3.00 -7.50
CA GLN A 26 9.30 -2.33 -8.13
C GLN A 26 9.67 -1.00 -7.48
N PHE A 27 9.43 -0.87 -6.17
CA PHE A 27 9.83 0.32 -5.46
C PHE A 27 11.36 0.42 -5.39
N PRO A 28 11.93 1.62 -5.60
CA PRO A 28 13.34 1.87 -5.30
C PRO A 28 13.61 1.59 -3.83
N TYR A 29 14.83 1.17 -3.51
CA TYR A 29 15.16 0.79 -2.14
C TYR A 29 16.65 0.97 -1.84
N THR A 30 16.92 1.09 -0.54
CA THR A 30 18.25 0.99 0.06
C THR A 30 18.31 -0.29 0.91
N ASP A 31 19.27 -1.17 0.63
CA ASP A 31 19.60 -2.29 1.52
C ASP A 31 20.51 -1.79 2.64
N VAL A 32 20.05 -1.87 3.89
CA VAL A 32 20.81 -1.44 5.08
C VAL A 32 21.58 -2.59 5.74
N GLY A 33 21.67 -3.74 5.06
CA GLY A 33 22.38 -4.93 5.47
C GLY A 33 21.46 -6.09 5.82
N GLY A 34 21.91 -7.31 5.55
CA GLY A 34 21.21 -8.54 5.93
C GLY A 34 19.86 -8.74 5.24
N GLY A 35 19.63 -8.11 4.07
CA GLY A 35 18.35 -8.19 3.36
C GLY A 35 17.25 -7.29 3.96
N TRP A 36 17.64 -6.33 4.81
CA TRP A 36 16.73 -5.32 5.33
C TRP A 36 16.62 -4.16 4.35
N LEU A 37 15.48 -4.07 3.67
CA LEU A 37 15.24 -3.07 2.64
C LEU A 37 14.41 -1.91 3.19
N ILE A 38 14.87 -0.68 2.94
CA ILE A 38 14.09 0.55 3.10
C ILE A 38 13.65 1.01 1.72
N PHE A 39 12.35 1.10 1.49
CA PHE A 39 11.79 1.49 0.20
C PHE A 39 11.60 3.00 0.11
N ASP A 40 12.03 3.60 -0.99
CA ASP A 40 11.90 5.02 -1.25
C ASP A 40 10.51 5.32 -1.80
N MET A 41 9.79 6.18 -1.10
CA MET A 41 8.49 6.67 -1.52
C MET A 41 8.63 8.11 -2.03
N PRO A 42 8.30 8.39 -3.30
CA PRO A 42 8.47 9.73 -3.87
C PRO A 42 7.51 10.75 -3.25
N GLU A 43 6.31 10.30 -2.85
CA GLU A 43 5.25 11.12 -2.28
C GLU A 43 4.39 10.31 -1.29
N ALA A 44 3.74 11.00 -0.35
CA ALA A 44 2.85 10.40 0.65
C ALA A 44 1.75 11.37 1.05
N ASP A 45 0.55 10.84 1.27
CA ASP A 45 -0.60 11.56 1.83
C ASP A 45 -0.92 11.03 3.23
N MET A 46 -1.49 11.88 4.09
CA MET A 46 -1.97 11.48 5.41
C MET A 46 -3.40 11.96 5.61
N GLY A 47 -4.30 11.02 5.90
CA GLY A 47 -5.67 11.29 6.31
C GLY A 47 -5.91 10.93 7.77
N CYS A 48 -6.94 11.52 8.36
CA CYS A 48 -7.45 11.15 9.68
C CYS A 48 -8.86 10.62 9.52
N HIS A 49 -9.05 9.33 9.81
CA HIS A 49 -10.37 8.71 9.79
C HIS A 49 -10.96 8.66 11.21
N PRO A 50 -12.27 8.90 11.41
CA PRO A 50 -12.92 8.67 12.69
C PRO A 50 -12.71 7.23 13.17
N ALA A 51 -12.40 7.06 14.45
CA ALA A 51 -12.31 5.75 15.06
C ALA A 51 -13.70 5.08 15.13
N ASP A 52 -13.72 3.74 15.07
CA ASP A 52 -14.88 2.86 15.27
C ASP A 52 -16.06 3.08 14.29
N ALA A 53 -15.85 3.89 13.25
CA ALA A 53 -16.82 4.06 12.17
C ALA A 53 -16.98 2.80 11.31
N ASN A 54 -15.95 1.96 11.23
CA ASN A 54 -15.94 0.66 10.54
C ASN A 54 -15.12 -0.37 11.33
N PRO A 55 -15.39 -1.69 11.16
CA PRO A 55 -14.55 -2.75 11.72
C PRO A 55 -13.07 -2.55 11.35
N GLY A 56 -12.18 -2.64 12.35
CA GLY A 56 -10.74 -2.44 12.17
C GLY A 56 -10.27 -0.97 12.23
N SER A 57 -11.18 0.01 12.32
CA SER A 57 -10.84 1.42 12.48
C SER A 57 -10.68 1.84 13.95
N THR A 58 -10.08 1.02 14.80
CA THR A 58 -9.93 1.34 16.23
C THR A 58 -8.93 2.48 16.45
N ALA A 59 -9.19 3.36 17.42
CA ALA A 59 -8.26 4.46 17.74
C ALA A 59 -6.85 3.94 18.02
N GLY A 60 -5.84 4.60 17.44
CA GLY A 60 -4.43 4.20 17.55
C GLY A 60 -3.98 3.13 16.56
N THR A 61 -4.88 2.59 15.73
CA THR A 61 -4.48 1.77 14.57
C THR A 61 -3.94 2.65 13.44
N HIS A 62 -3.07 2.07 12.63
CA HIS A 62 -2.50 2.71 11.46
C HIS A 62 -2.75 1.84 10.24
N ALA A 63 -3.17 2.47 9.15
CA ALA A 63 -3.35 1.82 7.86
C ALA A 63 -2.34 2.40 6.86
N ILE A 64 -1.85 1.55 5.97
CA ILE A 64 -1.01 1.94 4.84
C ILE A 64 -1.75 1.53 3.59
N SER A 65 -1.88 2.48 2.67
CA SER A 65 -2.42 2.26 1.33
C SER A 65 -1.47 2.83 0.30
N PHE A 66 -1.56 2.33 -0.93
CA PHE A 66 -0.91 2.92 -2.08
C PHE A 66 -1.95 3.66 -2.93
N TYR A 67 -1.49 4.67 -3.67
CA TYR A 67 -2.32 5.32 -4.66
C TYR A 67 -1.63 5.40 -6.02
N CYS A 68 -2.40 5.70 -7.05
CA CYS A 68 -1.94 5.84 -8.42
C CYS A 68 -2.83 6.83 -9.20
N ASP A 69 -2.36 7.30 -10.35
CA ASP A 69 -3.13 8.20 -11.22
C ASP A 69 -4.18 7.47 -12.06
N ASN A 70 -3.94 6.19 -12.37
CA ASN A 70 -4.83 5.34 -13.15
C ASN A 70 -4.87 3.93 -12.56
N VAL A 71 -5.97 3.60 -11.89
CA VAL A 71 -6.11 2.31 -11.19
C VAL A 71 -6.25 1.13 -12.16
N GLU A 72 -6.95 1.29 -13.28
CA GLU A 72 -7.12 0.21 -14.27
C GLU A 72 -5.77 -0.20 -14.90
N GLN A 73 -4.98 0.80 -15.30
CA GLN A 73 -3.63 0.56 -15.83
C GLN A 73 -2.74 -0.09 -14.78
N SER A 74 -2.74 0.46 -13.55
CA SER A 74 -1.91 -0.04 -12.46
C SER A 74 -2.25 -1.48 -12.09
N VAL A 75 -3.55 -1.83 -12.06
CA VAL A 75 -4.03 -3.20 -11.85
C VAL A 75 -3.56 -4.13 -12.95
N ALA A 76 -3.66 -3.73 -14.22
CA ALA A 76 -3.22 -4.55 -15.35
C ALA A 76 -1.72 -4.85 -15.29
N GLU A 77 -0.89 -3.84 -15.02
CA GLU A 77 0.56 -3.98 -14.91
C GLU A 77 0.97 -4.86 -13.71
N LEU A 78 0.34 -4.65 -12.56
CA LEU A 78 0.61 -5.45 -11.36
C LEU A 78 0.18 -6.91 -11.56
N LYS A 79 -0.97 -7.16 -12.19
CA LYS A 79 -1.39 -8.52 -12.57
C LYS A 79 -0.42 -9.17 -13.54
N ALA A 80 0.11 -8.43 -14.52
CA ALA A 80 1.14 -8.95 -15.42
C ALA A 80 2.43 -9.34 -14.68
N ARG A 81 2.72 -8.70 -13.53
CA ARG A 81 3.81 -9.08 -12.62
C ARG A 81 3.42 -10.21 -11.65
N GLY A 82 2.19 -10.71 -11.68
CA GLY A 82 1.71 -11.81 -10.85
C GLY A 82 1.14 -11.39 -9.49
N VAL A 83 0.72 -10.14 -9.33
CA VAL A 83 0.00 -9.67 -8.14
C VAL A 83 -1.46 -10.13 -8.18
N GLU A 84 -1.93 -10.71 -7.08
CA GLU A 84 -3.33 -11.17 -6.92
C GLU A 84 -4.18 -10.07 -6.29
N PHE A 85 -5.19 -9.60 -7.03
CA PHE A 85 -6.21 -8.67 -6.53
C PHE A 85 -7.38 -9.42 -5.91
N THR A 86 -7.84 -8.96 -4.74
CA THR A 86 -8.88 -9.62 -3.94
C THR A 86 -10.26 -9.03 -4.13
N ARG A 87 -10.35 -7.81 -4.67
CA ARG A 87 -11.60 -7.08 -4.87
C ARG A 87 -11.65 -6.43 -6.26
N PRO A 88 -12.83 -6.25 -6.87
CA PRO A 88 -12.96 -5.42 -8.06
C PRO A 88 -12.60 -3.95 -7.75
N ILE A 89 -12.46 -3.14 -8.79
CA ILE A 89 -12.36 -1.68 -8.62
C ILE A 89 -13.75 -1.13 -8.30
N GLU A 90 -13.85 -0.37 -7.22
CA GLU A 90 -15.10 0.19 -6.71
C GLU A 90 -14.96 1.69 -6.45
N ASN A 91 -16.02 2.46 -6.67
CA ASN A 91 -16.03 3.88 -6.33
C ASN A 91 -16.45 4.06 -4.86
N HIS A 92 -15.53 4.55 -4.02
CA HIS A 92 -15.74 4.77 -2.59
C HIS A 92 -15.97 6.25 -2.25
N GLY A 93 -16.30 7.08 -3.25
CA GLY A 93 -16.55 8.52 -3.12
C GLY A 93 -15.28 9.36 -3.10
N TYR A 94 -14.29 9.02 -2.28
CA TYR A 94 -12.99 9.70 -2.26
C TYR A 94 -12.03 9.20 -3.35
N GLY A 95 -12.29 8.02 -3.91
CA GLY A 95 -11.38 7.35 -4.84
C GLY A 95 -12.00 6.14 -5.52
N LEU A 96 -11.37 5.68 -6.60
CA LEU A 96 -11.59 4.34 -7.15
C LEU A 96 -10.63 3.38 -6.43
N VAL A 97 -11.17 2.37 -5.76
CA VAL A 97 -10.45 1.56 -4.77
C VAL A 97 -10.47 0.09 -5.17
N THR A 98 -9.36 -0.60 -4.97
CA THR A 98 -9.24 -2.06 -5.03
C THR A 98 -8.23 -2.53 -3.98
N TYR A 99 -8.08 -3.85 -3.81
CA TYR A 99 -7.20 -4.46 -2.81
C TYR A 99 -6.43 -5.62 -3.43
N PHE A 100 -5.21 -5.84 -2.97
CA PHE A 100 -4.36 -6.96 -3.41
C PHE A 100 -3.60 -7.59 -2.25
N LYS A 101 -3.21 -8.86 -2.44
CA LYS A 101 -2.43 -9.62 -1.46
C LYS A 101 -0.95 -9.34 -1.59
N MET A 102 -0.28 -9.30 -0.44
CA MET A 102 1.17 -9.42 -0.31
C MET A 102 1.50 -10.57 0.66
N PRO A 103 2.73 -11.10 0.63
CA PRO A 103 3.13 -12.17 1.53
C PRO A 103 2.98 -11.83 3.02
N GLY A 104 2.81 -12.89 3.82
CA GLY A 104 2.73 -12.83 5.27
C GLY A 104 1.47 -12.14 5.80
N ASP A 105 0.32 -12.59 5.30
CA ASP A 105 -1.03 -12.20 5.74
C ASP A 105 -1.36 -10.70 5.60
N VAL A 106 -0.78 -10.06 4.58
CA VAL A 106 -1.02 -8.63 4.29
C VAL A 106 -1.95 -8.48 3.09
N GLU A 107 -3.09 -7.83 3.31
CA GLU A 107 -3.92 -7.26 2.24
C GLU A 107 -3.75 -5.74 2.27
N VAL A 108 -3.53 -5.12 1.11
CA VAL A 108 -3.28 -3.68 1.01
C VAL A 108 -4.21 -3.04 -0.02
N GLN A 109 -4.64 -1.82 0.30
CA GLN A 109 -5.45 -1.00 -0.58
C GLN A 109 -4.59 -0.33 -1.65
N LEU A 110 -5.07 -0.36 -2.90
CA LEU A 110 -4.65 0.53 -3.98
C LEU A 110 -5.82 1.42 -4.36
N TYR A 111 -5.60 2.73 -4.52
CA TYR A 111 -6.67 3.61 -5.00
C TYR A 111 -6.21 4.68 -5.96
N GLN A 112 -7.13 5.14 -6.80
CA GLN A 112 -7.01 6.37 -7.58
C GLN A 112 -7.82 7.47 -6.89
N PRO A 113 -7.19 8.54 -6.37
CA PRO A 113 -7.88 9.68 -5.77
C PRO A 113 -8.86 10.33 -6.76
N LEU A 114 -10.05 10.71 -6.28
CA LEU A 114 -11.02 11.53 -7.02
C LEU A 114 -11.11 12.97 -6.49
N TYR A 115 -10.21 13.32 -5.56
CA TYR A 115 -10.00 14.68 -5.06
C TYR A 115 -8.76 15.31 -5.68
N LYS A 116 -8.67 16.64 -5.62
CA LYS A 116 -7.48 17.37 -6.08
C LYS A 116 -6.35 17.19 -5.07
N LYS A 117 -5.21 16.71 -5.55
CA LYS A 117 -3.94 16.73 -4.82
C LYS A 117 -3.31 18.12 -4.79
#